data_AF-R7T3X7-F1
#
_entry.id   AF-R7T3X7-F1
#
_cell.length_a   1.000
_cell.length_b   1.000
_cell.length_c   1.000
_cell.angle_alpha   90.00
_cell.angle_beta   90.00
_cell.angle_gamma   90.00
#
_symmetry.space_group_name_H-M   'P 1'
#
loop_
_entity.id
_entity.type
_entity.pdbx_description
1 polymer ?
#
loop_
_entity_poly.entity_id
_entity_poly.type
_entity_poly.pdbx_seq_one_letter_code
_entity_poly.pdbx_strand_id
1 'polypeptide(L)'
;MDRDDKTRLRANLTTLRTIPVGEISDRLWVEGVLDDDDLDSFKVNKAPREISSDLFKTIIRKGQENHYAILCTVLKDEGYEHVVQQLNATDLTQYNYNFDASPQKKMQALCEQLANMQQDIYAENEYLKSKLGTINRELKSVEEREARLRESKAEMDPNIVAYINERITGRALPSDSVDAAGVGSLGSSFIPPYIQEWMNLRKPVMNANATEQIARQLGADIVSYKCMSDPPPAITTYATRMRAIVDEILVRYEESFVKFMDVLYLDEINGLQTLWNVADQVFADFKEGENPNWGHVCTLYAFGAYVAKHSFNGEADPQMANFVGDFLGYYVSKKLGATIVKTGGWNAFLQHFDRTASPDGRSMMLIFMSLAVWVSTIIFSLPGNEF
;
A
#
# COMPACT_ATOMS: atom_id res chain seq x y z
N MET A 1 37.79 -22.30 -5.72
CA MET A 1 37.85 -21.61 -4.44
C MET A 1 36.92 -22.37 -3.52
N ASP A 2 37.45 -22.85 -2.39
CA ASP A 2 36.64 -23.69 -1.51
C ASP A 2 35.65 -22.85 -0.69
N ARG A 3 34.85 -23.53 0.15
CA ARG A 3 33.85 -22.87 1.00
C ARG A 3 34.49 -21.95 2.02
N ASP A 4 35.64 -22.36 2.56
CA ASP A 4 36.32 -21.67 3.63
C ASP A 4 36.91 -20.36 3.10
N ASP A 5 37.52 -20.39 1.92
CA ASP A 5 38.02 -19.22 1.19
C ASP A 5 36.92 -18.18 0.92
N LYS A 6 35.76 -18.63 0.43
CA LYS A 6 34.60 -17.72 0.23
C LYS A 6 34.13 -17.10 1.55
N THR A 7 34.22 -17.85 2.64
CA THR A 7 33.83 -17.40 3.98
C THR A 7 34.83 -16.37 4.51
N ARG A 8 36.14 -16.61 4.35
CA ARG A 8 37.22 -15.65 4.67
C ARG A 8 37.01 -14.32 3.97
N LEU A 9 36.73 -14.35 2.66
CA LEU A 9 36.48 -13.14 1.88
C LEU A 9 35.22 -12.38 2.30
N ARG A 10 34.12 -13.10 2.60
CA ARG A 10 32.88 -12.46 3.07
C ARG A 10 33.02 -11.82 4.44
N ALA A 11 33.68 -12.50 5.37
CA ALA A 11 33.90 -11.99 6.73
C ALA A 11 34.74 -10.71 6.74
N ASN A 12 35.63 -10.53 5.76
CA ASN A 12 36.54 -9.39 5.68
C ASN A 12 36.20 -8.40 4.56
N LEU A 13 34.96 -8.44 4.03
CA LEU A 13 34.57 -7.59 2.91
C LEU A 13 34.65 -6.09 3.24
N THR A 14 34.47 -5.72 4.51
CA THR A 14 34.62 -4.34 5.00
C THR A 14 36.07 -3.85 4.90
N THR A 15 37.04 -4.69 5.29
CA THR A 15 38.47 -4.40 5.14
C THR A 15 38.87 -4.36 3.66
N LEU A 16 38.38 -5.29 2.86
CA LEU A 16 38.69 -5.34 1.42
C LEU A 16 38.19 -4.11 0.65
N ARG A 17 37.07 -3.50 1.09
CA ARG A 17 36.50 -2.29 0.48
C ARG A 17 37.36 -1.03 0.62
N THR A 18 38.34 -1.02 1.52
CA THR A 18 39.23 0.14 1.68
C THR A 18 40.41 0.12 0.72
N ILE A 19 40.60 -1.00 0.00
CA ILE A 19 41.72 -1.21 -0.90
C ILE A 19 41.43 -0.57 -2.27
N PRO A 20 42.35 0.25 -2.81
CA PRO A 20 42.26 0.80 -4.16
C PRO A 20 42.25 -0.31 -5.22
N VAL A 21 41.33 -0.20 -6.18
CA VAL A 21 41.09 -1.28 -7.15
C VAL A 21 42.06 -1.28 -8.33
N GLY A 22 42.66 -0.14 -8.68
CA GLY A 22 43.40 0.04 -9.95
C GLY A 22 44.40 -1.08 -10.25
N GLU A 23 45.54 -1.07 -9.56
CA GLU A 23 46.65 -2.01 -9.79
C GLU A 23 46.25 -3.47 -9.51
N ILE A 24 45.32 -3.70 -8.58
CA ILE A 24 44.81 -5.03 -8.24
C ILE A 24 43.93 -5.60 -9.35
N SER A 25 43.04 -4.79 -9.93
CA SER A 25 42.13 -5.24 -11.00
C SER A 25 42.88 -5.59 -12.28
N ASP A 26 43.88 -4.77 -12.64
CA ASP A 26 44.70 -5.02 -13.83
C ASP A 26 45.47 -6.34 -13.70
N ARG A 27 46.02 -6.62 -12.51
CA ARG A 27 46.72 -7.89 -12.26
C ARG A 27 45.79 -9.09 -12.18
N LEU A 28 44.61 -8.94 -11.59
CA LEU A 28 43.61 -10.02 -11.56
C LEU A 28 43.05 -10.34 -12.95
N TRP A 29 43.01 -9.36 -13.86
CA TRP A 29 42.70 -9.59 -15.27
C TRP A 29 43.83 -10.35 -15.99
N VAL A 30 45.09 -9.96 -15.80
CA VAL A 30 46.25 -10.68 -16.38
C VAL A 30 46.32 -12.14 -15.91
N GLU A 31 46.01 -12.41 -14.65
CA GLU A 31 45.98 -13.76 -14.07
C GLU A 31 44.68 -14.54 -14.41
N GLY A 32 43.79 -13.97 -15.24
CA GLY A 32 42.57 -14.62 -15.72
C GLY A 32 41.46 -14.77 -14.69
N VAL A 33 41.53 -14.03 -13.57
CA VAL A 33 40.48 -14.02 -12.53
C VAL A 33 39.30 -13.15 -12.95
N LEU A 34 39.56 -12.07 -13.70
CA LEU A 34 38.59 -11.15 -14.28
C LEU A 34 38.62 -11.24 -15.80
N ASP A 35 37.48 -11.04 -16.45
CA ASP A 35 37.38 -10.87 -17.91
C ASP A 35 37.14 -9.40 -18.28
N ASP A 36 37.12 -9.11 -19.58
CA ASP A 36 36.92 -7.76 -20.11
C ASP A 36 35.55 -7.18 -19.68
N ASP A 37 34.53 -8.03 -19.60
CA ASP A 37 33.17 -7.65 -19.16
C ASP A 37 33.17 -7.22 -17.68
N ASP A 38 33.88 -7.95 -16.81
CA ASP A 38 34.03 -7.57 -15.41
C ASP A 38 34.72 -6.21 -15.27
N LEU A 39 35.83 -5.99 -16.01
CA LEU A 39 36.58 -4.73 -15.96
C LEU A 39 35.74 -3.53 -16.42
N ASP A 40 34.98 -3.69 -17.50
CA ASP A 40 34.13 -2.63 -18.01
C ASP A 40 32.97 -2.31 -17.06
N SER A 41 32.47 -3.31 -16.31
CA SER A 41 31.47 -3.10 -15.25
C SER A 41 31.98 -2.24 -14.08
N PHE A 42 33.30 -2.16 -13.90
CA PHE A 42 33.97 -1.38 -12.85
C PHE A 42 34.31 0.05 -13.28
N LYS A 43 34.37 0.34 -14.60
CA LYS A 43 34.69 1.68 -15.15
C LYS A 43 33.49 2.64 -15.23
N VAL A 44 32.29 2.17 -14.92
CA VAL A 44 31.08 3.01 -14.83
C VAL A 44 31.23 3.99 -13.66
N ASN A 45 30.77 5.25 -13.81
CA ASN A 45 30.81 6.35 -12.80
C ASN A 45 30.33 5.93 -11.39
N LYS A 46 31.16 5.19 -10.66
CA LYS A 46 30.88 4.62 -9.33
C LYS A 46 31.89 5.16 -8.34
N ALA A 47 31.49 5.23 -7.07
CA ALA A 47 32.43 5.63 -6.02
C ALA A 47 33.53 4.56 -5.86
N PRO A 48 34.79 4.92 -5.51
CA PRO A 48 35.88 3.95 -5.36
C PRO A 48 35.56 2.77 -4.43
N ARG A 49 34.79 3.01 -3.37
CA ARG A 49 34.35 1.97 -2.42
C ARG A 49 33.36 0.97 -3.03
N GLU A 50 32.52 1.42 -3.95
CA GLU A 50 31.57 0.58 -4.67
C GLU A 50 32.31 -0.29 -5.68
N ILE A 51 33.30 0.28 -6.37
CA ILE A 51 34.18 -0.45 -7.29
C ILE A 51 34.94 -1.56 -6.55
N SER A 52 35.54 -1.26 -5.37
CA SER A 52 36.18 -2.28 -4.54
C SER A 52 35.19 -3.34 -4.09
N SER A 53 33.99 -2.96 -3.65
CA SER A 53 32.99 -3.93 -3.23
C SER A 53 32.55 -4.84 -4.37
N ASP A 54 32.40 -4.32 -5.58
CA ASP A 54 31.92 -5.08 -6.74
C ASP A 54 32.99 -6.04 -7.25
N LEU A 55 34.27 -5.63 -7.23
CA LEU A 55 35.40 -6.49 -7.52
C LEU A 55 35.37 -7.76 -6.65
N PHE A 56 35.42 -7.60 -5.32
CA PHE A 56 35.52 -8.75 -4.42
C PHE A 56 34.26 -9.61 -4.42
N LYS A 57 33.06 -9.03 -4.60
CA LYS A 57 31.82 -9.78 -4.82
C LYS A 57 31.89 -10.62 -6.10
N THR A 58 32.44 -10.07 -7.17
CA THR A 58 32.59 -10.76 -8.46
C THR A 58 33.52 -11.94 -8.34
N ILE A 59 34.65 -11.80 -7.65
CA ILE A 59 35.59 -12.90 -7.37
C ILE A 59 34.91 -14.01 -6.55
N ILE A 60 34.16 -13.66 -5.50
CA ILE A 60 33.40 -14.61 -4.66
C ILE A 60 32.34 -15.36 -5.50
N ARG A 61 31.65 -14.64 -6.40
CA ARG A 61 30.61 -15.18 -7.28
C ARG A 61 31.19 -16.15 -8.30
N LYS A 62 32.24 -15.76 -9.03
CA LYS A 62 32.91 -16.60 -10.03
C LYS A 62 33.52 -17.85 -9.39
N GLY A 63 34.12 -17.71 -8.21
CA GLY A 63 34.35 -18.84 -7.31
C GLY A 63 35.26 -19.96 -7.82
N GLN A 64 36.04 -19.76 -8.89
CA GLN A 64 36.80 -20.82 -9.54
C GLN A 64 37.99 -21.29 -8.70
N GLU A 65 38.49 -22.49 -9.00
CA GLU A 65 39.68 -23.07 -8.39
C GLU A 65 40.86 -22.09 -8.50
N ASN A 66 41.65 -21.94 -7.43
CA ASN A 66 42.79 -21.02 -7.34
C ASN A 66 42.51 -19.50 -7.27
N HIS A 67 41.29 -19.00 -7.51
CA HIS A 67 41.00 -17.56 -7.41
C HIS A 67 41.40 -16.91 -6.07
N TYR A 68 41.20 -17.62 -4.96
CA TYR A 68 41.60 -17.13 -3.64
C TYR A 68 43.13 -17.05 -3.49
N ALA A 69 43.84 -18.07 -3.97
CA ALA A 69 45.30 -18.12 -3.91
C ALA A 69 45.91 -17.02 -4.78
N ILE A 70 45.41 -16.85 -6.01
CA ILE A 70 45.83 -15.77 -6.91
C ILE A 70 45.56 -14.41 -6.28
N LEU A 71 44.37 -14.20 -5.71
CA LEU A 71 44.04 -12.95 -5.01
C LEU A 71 44.99 -12.67 -3.84
N CYS A 72 45.31 -13.69 -3.03
CA CYS A 72 46.27 -13.54 -1.94
C CYS A 72 47.67 -13.18 -2.43
N THR A 73 48.11 -13.72 -3.57
CA THR A 73 49.40 -13.38 -4.19
C THR A 73 49.40 -11.94 -4.69
N VAL A 74 48.38 -11.54 -5.46
CA VAL A 74 48.26 -10.16 -5.96
C VAL A 74 48.22 -9.17 -4.80
N LEU A 75 47.43 -9.43 -3.74
CA LEU A 75 47.37 -8.55 -2.58
C LEU A 75 48.71 -8.43 -1.85
N LYS A 76 49.50 -9.50 -1.75
CA LYS A 76 50.85 -9.43 -1.14
C LYS A 76 51.80 -8.58 -1.96
N ASP A 77 51.81 -8.80 -3.27
CA ASP A 77 52.71 -8.10 -4.18
C ASP A 77 52.40 -6.59 -4.23
N GLU A 78 51.13 -6.20 -4.10
CA GLU A 78 50.70 -4.79 -4.00
C GLU A 78 50.84 -4.21 -2.58
N GLY A 79 51.51 -4.91 -1.65
CA GLY A 79 51.83 -4.41 -0.31
C GLY A 79 50.71 -4.56 0.74
N TYR A 80 49.63 -5.26 0.43
CA TYR A 80 48.52 -5.55 1.35
C TYR A 80 48.71 -6.87 2.13
N GLU A 81 49.95 -7.19 2.51
CA GLU A 81 50.28 -8.43 3.23
C GLU A 81 49.51 -8.55 4.57
N HIS A 82 49.29 -7.43 5.27
CA HIS A 82 48.50 -7.37 6.49
C HIS A 82 47.03 -7.82 6.28
N VAL A 83 46.45 -7.51 5.13
CA VAL A 83 45.08 -7.95 4.77
C VAL A 83 45.07 -9.46 4.52
N VAL A 84 46.09 -9.99 3.85
CA VAL A 84 46.20 -11.44 3.59
C VAL A 84 46.40 -12.23 4.89
N GLN A 85 47.18 -11.69 5.82
CA GLN A 85 47.31 -12.27 7.17
C GLN A 85 45.96 -12.27 7.89
N GLN A 86 45.19 -11.18 7.81
CA GLN A 86 43.85 -11.10 8.39
C GLN A 86 42.86 -12.09 7.75
N LEU A 87 42.88 -12.24 6.42
CA LEU A 87 42.06 -13.22 5.71
C LEU A 87 42.36 -14.65 6.16
N ASN A 88 43.64 -15.01 6.25
CA ASN A 88 44.06 -16.35 6.65
C ASN A 88 43.84 -16.63 8.15
N ALA A 89 43.88 -15.58 8.99
CA ALA A 89 43.61 -15.67 10.43
C ALA A 89 42.12 -15.63 10.79
N THR A 90 41.22 -15.61 9.79
CA THR A 90 39.78 -15.55 10.04
C THR A 90 39.30 -16.83 10.73
N ASP A 91 38.70 -16.67 11.91
CA ASP A 91 38.10 -17.77 12.66
C ASP A 91 36.85 -18.29 11.95
N LEU A 92 36.97 -19.46 11.34
CA LEU A 92 35.87 -20.10 10.60
C LEU A 92 34.89 -20.84 11.52
N THR A 93 35.23 -21.07 12.79
CA THR A 93 34.36 -21.82 13.71
C THR A 93 33.04 -21.10 13.97
N GLN A 94 33.06 -19.76 13.96
CA GLN A 94 31.88 -18.89 14.09
C GLN A 94 30.95 -18.96 12.86
N TYR A 95 31.48 -19.36 11.71
CA TYR A 95 30.75 -19.48 10.45
C TYR A 95 30.46 -20.94 10.06
N ASN A 96 30.90 -21.89 10.88
CA ASN A 96 30.68 -23.33 10.70
C ASN A 96 29.43 -23.86 11.42
N TYR A 97 28.54 -22.96 11.89
CA TYR A 97 27.26 -23.37 12.48
C TYR A 97 26.31 -23.95 11.41
N ASN A 98 26.10 -25.27 11.52
CA ASN A 98 24.93 -26.05 11.07
C ASN A 98 24.60 -26.07 9.56
N PHE A 99 25.21 -27.02 8.84
CA PHE A 99 24.66 -27.46 7.54
C PHE A 99 23.81 -28.75 7.64
N ASP A 100 23.99 -29.59 8.66
CA ASP A 100 23.30 -30.88 8.76
C ASP A 100 21.93 -30.87 9.48
N ALA A 101 21.47 -29.73 9.99
CA ALA A 101 20.17 -29.62 10.66
C ALA A 101 19.25 -28.51 10.12
N SER A 102 19.75 -27.62 9.26
CA SER A 102 19.04 -26.39 8.90
C SER A 102 17.98 -26.57 7.80
N PRO A 103 18.24 -27.26 6.67
CA PRO A 103 17.22 -27.43 5.64
C PRO A 103 16.07 -28.34 6.07
N GLN A 104 16.36 -29.46 6.77
CA GLN A 104 15.34 -30.39 7.24
C GLN A 104 14.52 -29.85 8.41
N LYS A 105 15.12 -29.14 9.38
CA LYS A 105 14.32 -28.47 10.42
C LYS A 105 13.52 -27.30 9.87
N LYS A 106 14.05 -26.54 8.89
CA LYS A 106 13.27 -25.51 8.19
C LYS A 106 12.14 -26.12 7.38
N MET A 107 12.37 -27.24 6.68
CA MET A 107 11.34 -27.97 5.95
C MET A 107 10.28 -28.51 6.90
N GLN A 108 10.68 -29.10 8.03
CA GLN A 108 9.76 -29.61 9.04
C GLN A 108 8.95 -28.48 9.71
N ALA A 109 9.61 -27.37 10.05
CA ALA A 109 8.93 -26.18 10.57
C ALA A 109 7.99 -25.55 9.52
N LEU A 110 8.36 -25.56 8.24
CA LEU A 110 7.50 -25.15 7.13
C LEU A 110 6.30 -26.08 6.97
N CYS A 111 6.50 -27.39 7.08
CA CYS A 111 5.42 -28.38 7.03
C CYS A 111 4.46 -28.23 8.22
N GLU A 112 4.98 -28.00 9.43
CA GLU A 112 4.17 -27.71 10.62
C GLU A 112 3.42 -26.38 10.51
N GLN A 113 4.07 -25.33 9.98
CA GLN A 113 3.42 -24.06 9.70
C GLN A 113 2.32 -24.20 8.64
N LEU A 114 2.56 -24.97 7.57
CA LEU A 114 1.57 -25.25 6.55
C LEU A 114 0.39 -26.06 7.10
N ALA A 115 0.64 -27.04 7.97
CA ALA A 115 -0.41 -27.81 8.62
C ALA A 115 -1.29 -26.94 9.53
N ASN A 116 -0.67 -26.08 10.34
CA ASN A 116 -1.39 -25.13 11.19
C ASN A 116 -2.21 -24.12 10.35
N MET A 117 -1.60 -23.59 9.29
CA MET A 117 -2.27 -22.66 8.38
C MET A 117 -3.45 -23.32 7.66
N GLN A 118 -3.31 -24.59 7.24
CA GLN A 118 -4.44 -25.35 6.69
C GLN A 118 -5.56 -25.51 7.71
N GLN A 119 -5.23 -25.84 8.96
CA GLN A 119 -6.23 -26.00 10.02
C GLN A 119 -6.96 -24.68 10.33
N ASP A 120 -6.25 -23.56 10.35
CA ASP A 120 -6.83 -22.23 10.53
C ASP A 120 -7.75 -21.87 9.36
N ILE A 121 -7.33 -22.13 8.12
CA ILE A 121 -8.16 -21.95 6.92
C ILE A 121 -9.42 -22.82 7.00
N TYR A 122 -9.33 -24.07 7.46
CA TYR A 122 -10.50 -24.93 7.64
C TYR A 122 -11.45 -24.39 8.72
N ALA A 123 -10.93 -23.91 9.84
CA ALA A 123 -11.73 -23.31 10.90
C ALA A 123 -12.42 -22.02 10.44
N GLU A 124 -11.71 -21.16 9.71
CA GLU A 124 -12.28 -19.94 9.12
C GLU A 124 -13.35 -20.26 8.08
N ASN A 125 -13.14 -21.27 7.23
CA ASN A 125 -14.15 -21.72 6.28
C ASN A 125 -15.43 -22.23 6.96
N GLU A 126 -15.32 -22.99 8.05
CA GLU A 126 -16.49 -23.43 8.82
C GLU A 126 -17.21 -22.25 9.49
N TYR A 127 -16.47 -21.29 10.02
CA TYR A 127 -17.03 -20.05 10.55
C TYR A 127 -17.77 -19.25 9.46
N LEU A 128 -17.17 -19.08 8.29
CA LEU A 128 -17.77 -18.38 7.16
C LEU A 128 -19.03 -19.09 6.65
N LYS A 129 -19.02 -20.43 6.55
CA LYS A 129 -20.23 -21.21 6.21
C LYS A 129 -21.36 -20.98 7.21
N SER A 130 -21.06 -20.97 8.51
CA SER A 130 -22.05 -20.69 9.56
C SER A 130 -22.62 -19.26 9.43
N LYS A 131 -21.75 -18.28 9.17
CA LYS A 131 -22.14 -16.88 8.96
C LYS A 131 -23.00 -16.73 7.70
N LEU A 132 -22.65 -17.39 6.61
CA LEU A 132 -23.42 -17.41 5.36
C LEU A 132 -24.80 -18.05 5.58
N GLY A 133 -24.88 -19.12 6.37
CA GLY A 133 -26.16 -19.72 6.79
C GLY A 133 -27.02 -18.77 7.65
N THR A 134 -26.40 -17.89 8.43
CA THR A 134 -27.13 -16.86 9.21
C THR A 134 -27.64 -15.76 8.30
N ILE A 135 -26.80 -15.24 7.40
CA ILE A 135 -27.18 -14.23 6.40
C ILE A 135 -28.32 -14.75 5.51
N ASN A 136 -28.26 -16.00 5.04
CA ASN A 136 -29.34 -16.57 4.22
C ASN A 136 -30.68 -16.65 4.97
N ARG A 137 -30.67 -16.93 6.28
CA ARG A 137 -31.90 -16.91 7.10
C ARG A 137 -32.44 -15.50 7.27
N GLU A 138 -31.55 -14.52 7.48
CA GLU A 138 -31.93 -13.11 7.57
C GLU A 138 -32.49 -12.60 6.24
N LEU A 139 -31.86 -12.95 5.11
CA LEU A 139 -32.31 -12.59 3.77
C LEU A 139 -33.74 -13.11 3.54
N LYS A 140 -33.99 -14.39 3.86
CA LYS A 140 -35.32 -14.99 3.74
C LYS A 140 -36.36 -14.27 4.59
N SER A 141 -36.01 -13.87 5.82
CA SER A 141 -36.88 -13.09 6.71
C SER A 141 -37.19 -11.69 6.13
N VAL A 142 -36.21 -11.05 5.50
CA VAL A 142 -36.38 -9.76 4.82
C VAL A 142 -37.28 -9.91 3.60
N GLU A 143 -37.08 -10.93 2.77
CA GLU A 143 -37.93 -11.23 1.62
C GLU A 143 -39.40 -11.45 2.03
N GLU A 144 -39.63 -12.22 3.10
CA GLU A 144 -40.97 -12.40 3.67
C GLU A 144 -41.57 -11.09 4.21
N ARG A 145 -40.75 -10.22 4.81
CA ARG A 145 -41.18 -8.89 5.26
C ARG A 145 -41.51 -7.98 4.08
N GLU A 146 -40.74 -8.00 3.00
CA GLU A 146 -41.03 -7.24 1.78
C GLU A 146 -42.31 -7.74 1.10
N ALA A 147 -42.54 -9.05 1.05
CA ALA A 147 -43.77 -9.63 0.51
C ALA A 147 -45.00 -9.13 1.27
N ARG A 148 -44.97 -9.18 2.61
CA ARG A 148 -46.03 -8.62 3.48
C ARG A 148 -46.24 -7.12 3.26
N LEU A 149 -45.17 -6.36 3.07
CA LEU A 149 -45.27 -4.92 2.79
C LEU A 149 -45.84 -4.65 1.39
N ARG A 150 -45.54 -5.48 0.40
CA ARG A 150 -46.15 -5.37 -0.95
C ARG A 150 -47.64 -5.67 -0.90
N GLU A 151 -48.06 -6.69 -0.17
CA GLU A 151 -49.48 -7.02 0.05
C GLU A 151 -50.19 -5.88 0.80
N SER A 152 -49.63 -5.41 1.91
CA SER A 152 -50.18 -4.27 2.67
C SER A 152 -50.23 -2.97 1.85
N LYS A 153 -49.25 -2.74 0.97
CA LYS A 153 -49.25 -1.59 0.04
C LYS A 153 -50.31 -1.74 -1.06
N ALA A 154 -50.62 -2.96 -1.49
CA ALA A 154 -51.68 -3.24 -2.45
C ALA A 154 -53.09 -3.06 -1.84
N GLU A 155 -53.22 -3.23 -0.52
CA GLU A 155 -54.44 -2.96 0.25
C GLU A 155 -54.62 -1.48 0.63
N MET A 156 -53.57 -0.67 0.47
CA MET A 156 -53.57 0.74 0.87
C MET A 156 -54.26 1.60 -0.19
N ASP A 157 -55.15 2.52 0.24
CA ASP A 157 -55.89 3.41 -0.65
C ASP A 157 -54.93 4.15 -1.62
N PRO A 158 -55.15 4.06 -2.94
CA PRO A 158 -54.31 4.70 -3.95
C PRO A 158 -54.04 6.20 -3.69
N ASN A 159 -55.01 6.91 -3.08
CA ASN A 159 -54.86 8.34 -2.76
C ASN A 159 -53.83 8.60 -1.65
N ILE A 160 -53.72 7.69 -0.67
CA ILE A 160 -52.73 7.79 0.42
C ILE A 160 -51.34 7.44 -0.11
N VAL A 161 -51.24 6.43 -0.99
CA VAL A 161 -49.98 6.06 -1.65
C VAL A 161 -49.47 7.20 -2.54
N ALA A 162 -50.36 7.90 -3.26
CA ALA A 162 -50.03 9.06 -4.08
C ALA A 162 -49.47 10.22 -3.25
N TYR A 163 -50.14 10.57 -2.14
CA TYR A 163 -49.71 11.64 -1.23
C TYR A 163 -48.32 11.39 -0.60
N ILE A 164 -48.00 10.15 -0.25
CA ILE A 164 -46.68 9.79 0.32
C ILE A 164 -45.59 9.86 -0.75
N ASN A 165 -45.85 9.40 -1.98
CA ASN A 165 -44.87 9.44 -3.08
C ASN A 165 -44.56 10.89 -3.51
N GLU A 166 -45.54 11.79 -3.49
CA GLU A 166 -45.37 13.23 -3.75
C GLU A 166 -44.37 13.87 -2.79
N ARG A 167 -44.47 13.55 -1.49
CA ARG A 167 -43.57 14.07 -0.44
C ARG A 167 -42.17 13.46 -0.44
N ILE A 168 -42.01 12.20 -0.85
CA ILE A 168 -40.71 11.49 -0.85
C ILE A 168 -39.88 11.84 -2.09
N THR A 169 -40.51 11.97 -3.26
CA THR A 169 -39.79 12.14 -4.53
C THR A 169 -39.60 13.59 -4.95
N GLY A 170 -40.28 14.54 -4.30
CA GLY A 170 -40.17 15.97 -4.62
C GLY A 170 -40.64 16.33 -6.05
N ARG A 171 -41.32 15.42 -6.75
CA ARG A 171 -41.92 15.66 -8.07
C ARG A 171 -43.42 15.89 -7.92
N ALA A 172 -43.88 17.04 -8.40
CA ALA A 172 -45.30 17.29 -8.64
C ALA A 172 -45.82 16.37 -9.75
N LEU A 173 -47.01 15.81 -9.58
CA LEU A 173 -47.75 15.14 -10.66
C LEU A 173 -48.20 16.17 -11.71
N PRO A 174 -48.42 15.76 -12.98
CA PRO A 174 -49.01 16.62 -14.01
C PRO A 174 -50.40 17.10 -13.56
N SER A 175 -50.71 18.35 -13.89
CA SER A 175 -51.84 19.16 -13.40
C SER A 175 -53.26 18.67 -13.68
N ASP A 176 -53.44 17.45 -14.19
CA ASP A 176 -54.69 17.06 -14.84
C ASP A 176 -55.36 15.90 -14.10
N SER A 177 -55.54 16.05 -12.78
CA SER A 177 -56.68 15.48 -12.06
C SER A 177 -56.56 15.82 -10.57
N VAL A 178 -57.50 16.62 -10.08
CA VAL A 178 -58.23 16.51 -8.80
C VAL A 178 -58.53 17.92 -8.31
N ASP A 179 -59.84 18.20 -8.25
CA ASP A 179 -60.43 19.44 -7.79
C ASP A 179 -59.91 19.89 -6.42
N ALA A 180 -59.64 21.19 -6.35
CA ALA A 180 -59.24 21.89 -5.16
C ALA A 180 -60.32 21.81 -4.07
N ALA A 181 -60.07 21.03 -3.03
CA ALA A 181 -60.69 21.22 -1.73
C ALA A 181 -59.71 20.87 -0.59
N GLY A 182 -59.03 21.92 -0.09
CA GLY A 182 -58.62 21.97 1.31
C GLY A 182 -57.36 21.19 1.72
N VAL A 183 -56.19 21.64 1.29
CA VAL A 183 -54.97 21.47 2.11
C VAL A 183 -54.25 22.81 2.19
N GLY A 184 -54.60 23.57 3.23
CA GLY A 184 -53.88 24.77 3.60
C GLY A 184 -52.44 24.44 3.98
N SER A 185 -51.53 25.32 3.54
CA SER A 185 -50.15 25.51 4.00
C SER A 185 -49.86 24.92 5.39
N LEU A 186 -49.33 23.70 5.46
CA LEU A 186 -48.64 23.20 6.63
C LEU A 186 -47.15 23.53 6.50
N GLY A 187 -46.77 24.58 7.23
CA GLY A 187 -45.41 25.10 7.31
C GLY A 187 -44.38 24.10 7.85
N SER A 188 -43.14 24.44 7.55
CA SER A 188 -41.86 23.78 7.82
C SER A 188 -41.51 23.44 9.29
N SER A 189 -42.47 23.28 10.21
CA SER A 189 -42.16 23.39 11.66
C SER A 189 -42.67 22.27 12.58
N PHE A 190 -43.07 21.10 12.06
CA PHE A 190 -43.37 19.97 12.95
C PHE A 190 -42.96 18.64 12.29
N ILE A 191 -41.71 18.23 12.52
CA ILE A 191 -41.31 16.83 12.33
C ILE A 191 -41.68 16.12 13.65
N PRO A 192 -42.63 15.17 13.64
CA PRO A 192 -42.98 14.43 14.85
C PRO A 192 -41.75 13.72 15.43
N PRO A 193 -41.60 13.66 16.76
CA PRO A 193 -40.41 13.08 17.42
C PRO A 193 -40.07 11.65 16.98
N TYR A 194 -41.08 10.83 16.68
CA TYR A 194 -40.86 9.46 16.19
C TYR A 194 -40.28 9.42 14.77
N ILE A 195 -40.55 10.41 13.92
CA ILE A 195 -39.92 10.56 12.59
C ILE A 195 -38.49 11.04 12.75
N GLN A 196 -38.23 11.93 13.71
CA GLN A 196 -36.89 12.39 14.03
C GLN A 196 -36.03 11.25 14.62
N GLU A 197 -36.62 10.41 15.47
CA GLU A 197 -36.03 9.18 16.00
C GLU A 197 -35.80 8.14 14.89
N TRP A 198 -36.76 7.94 13.98
CA TRP A 198 -36.59 7.10 12.79
C TRP A 198 -35.49 7.59 11.85
N MET A 199 -35.38 8.90 11.65
CA MET A 199 -34.33 9.52 10.84
C MET A 199 -32.95 9.39 11.50
N ASN A 200 -32.88 9.48 12.83
CA ASN A 200 -31.64 9.29 13.58
C ASN A 200 -31.21 7.81 13.65
N LEU A 201 -32.16 6.87 13.73
CA LEU A 201 -31.93 5.41 13.66
C LEU A 201 -31.46 4.94 12.28
N ARG A 202 -31.68 5.74 11.22
CA ARG A 202 -31.31 5.43 9.83
C ARG A 202 -30.10 6.17 9.28
N LYS A 203 -29.34 6.94 10.09
CA LYS A 203 -27.98 7.30 9.67
C LYS A 203 -27.25 5.98 9.46
N PRO A 204 -26.80 5.63 8.24
CA PRO A 204 -26.18 4.34 8.02
C PRO A 204 -24.85 4.36 8.79
N VAL A 205 -24.84 3.75 9.97
CA VAL A 205 -23.61 3.32 10.61
C VAL A 205 -23.08 2.25 9.67
N MET A 206 -22.13 2.61 8.81
CA MET A 206 -21.45 1.61 7.99
C MET A 206 -20.86 0.57 8.94
N ASN A 207 -21.21 -0.69 8.75
CA ASN A 207 -20.56 -1.76 9.48
C ASN A 207 -19.09 -1.88 9.01
N ALA A 208 -18.24 -2.53 9.83
CA ALA A 208 -16.82 -2.64 9.55
C ALA A 208 -16.53 -3.27 8.17
N ASN A 209 -17.29 -4.30 7.81
CA ASN A 209 -17.16 -4.97 6.51
C ASN A 209 -17.44 -4.02 5.32
N ALA A 210 -18.49 -3.20 5.39
CA ALA A 210 -18.78 -2.22 4.33
C ALA A 210 -17.68 -1.15 4.20
N THR A 211 -17.13 -0.70 5.34
CA THR A 211 -16.03 0.29 5.35
C THR A 211 -14.76 -0.28 4.72
N GLU A 212 -14.42 -1.52 5.07
CA GLU A 212 -13.27 -2.23 4.50
C GLU A 212 -13.44 -2.49 3.00
N GLN A 213 -14.64 -2.89 2.57
CA GLN A 213 -14.95 -3.10 1.15
C GLN A 213 -14.82 -1.81 0.35
N ILE A 214 -15.32 -0.69 0.86
CA ILE A 214 -15.18 0.61 0.19
C ILE A 214 -13.69 1.01 0.11
N ALA A 215 -12.90 0.80 1.17
CA ALA A 215 -11.47 1.07 1.11
C ALA A 215 -10.77 0.27 -0.01
N ARG A 216 -11.08 -1.03 -0.11
CA ARG A 216 -10.54 -1.90 -1.16
C ARG A 216 -10.99 -1.48 -2.56
N GLN A 217 -12.28 -1.16 -2.72
CA GLN A 217 -12.81 -0.66 -3.99
C GLN A 217 -12.15 0.66 -4.41
N LEU A 218 -11.91 1.58 -3.46
CA LEU A 218 -11.24 2.84 -3.75
C LEU A 218 -9.78 2.62 -4.18
N GLY A 219 -9.05 1.68 -3.57
CA GLY A 219 -7.69 1.33 -4.00
C GLY A 219 -7.65 0.88 -5.46
N ALA A 220 -8.48 -0.09 -5.81
CA ALA A 220 -8.57 -0.59 -7.19
C ALA A 220 -9.07 0.50 -8.17
N ASP A 221 -10.09 1.26 -7.79
CA ASP A 221 -10.71 2.30 -8.61
C ASP A 221 -9.73 3.42 -8.96
N ILE A 222 -9.04 3.99 -7.96
CA ILE A 222 -8.15 5.13 -8.16
C ILE A 222 -6.93 4.74 -9.00
N VAL A 223 -6.34 3.57 -8.74
CA VAL A 223 -5.19 3.13 -9.51
C VAL A 223 -5.59 2.82 -10.95
N SER A 224 -6.69 2.09 -11.16
CA SER A 224 -7.22 1.81 -12.51
C SER A 224 -7.54 3.11 -13.26
N TYR A 225 -8.19 4.06 -12.57
CA TYR A 225 -8.52 5.38 -13.12
C TYR A 225 -7.29 6.13 -13.65
N LYS A 226 -6.16 6.03 -12.93
CA LYS A 226 -4.93 6.73 -13.31
C LYS A 226 -4.07 6.00 -14.34
N CYS A 227 -4.18 4.69 -14.41
CA CYS A 227 -3.38 3.86 -15.31
C CYS A 227 -4.06 3.62 -16.67
N MET A 228 -5.38 3.71 -16.76
CA MET A 228 -6.13 3.51 -18.01
C MET A 228 -6.26 4.80 -18.82
N SER A 229 -6.18 4.69 -20.15
CA SER A 229 -6.43 5.83 -21.06
C SER A 229 -7.91 6.22 -21.13
N ASP A 230 -8.82 5.25 -20.99
CA ASP A 230 -10.27 5.46 -20.96
C ASP A 230 -10.89 4.71 -19.76
N PRO A 231 -10.85 5.32 -18.56
CA PRO A 231 -11.29 4.65 -17.34
C PRO A 231 -12.82 4.62 -17.23
N PRO A 232 -13.40 3.54 -16.67
CA PRO A 232 -14.84 3.44 -16.49
C PRO A 232 -15.38 4.51 -15.53
N PRO A 233 -16.67 4.88 -15.63
CA PRO A 233 -17.32 5.79 -14.70
C PRO A 233 -17.17 5.31 -13.26
N ALA A 234 -16.98 6.25 -12.33
CA ALA A 234 -16.90 5.94 -10.91
C ALA A 234 -18.19 5.28 -10.42
N ILE A 235 -18.06 4.14 -9.73
CA ILE A 235 -19.20 3.35 -9.25
C ILE A 235 -19.88 4.03 -8.05
N THR A 236 -19.11 4.76 -7.24
CA THR A 236 -19.60 5.40 -6.02
C THR A 236 -19.31 6.89 -5.99
N THR A 237 -20.06 7.62 -5.17
CA THR A 237 -19.81 9.04 -4.88
C THR A 237 -18.46 9.25 -4.19
N TYR A 238 -18.03 8.30 -3.35
CA TYR A 238 -16.69 8.31 -2.73
C TYR A 238 -15.59 8.23 -3.79
N ALA A 239 -15.72 7.30 -4.74
CA ALA A 239 -14.77 7.16 -5.85
C ALA A 239 -14.74 8.43 -6.70
N THR A 240 -15.91 8.98 -7.06
CA THR A 240 -16.00 10.24 -7.81
C THR A 240 -15.26 11.38 -7.10
N ARG A 241 -15.49 11.55 -5.79
CA ARG A 241 -14.85 12.61 -5.01
C ARG A 241 -13.35 12.37 -4.82
N MET A 242 -12.94 11.12 -4.56
CA MET A 242 -11.54 10.75 -4.39
C MET A 242 -10.75 10.95 -5.69
N ARG A 243 -11.30 10.56 -6.85
CA ARG A 243 -10.68 10.81 -8.17
C ARG A 243 -10.38 12.30 -8.36
N ALA A 244 -11.36 13.16 -8.11
CA ALA A 244 -11.20 14.61 -8.24
C ALA A 244 -10.11 15.19 -7.30
N ILE A 245 -10.05 14.73 -6.04
CA ILE A 245 -9.03 15.17 -5.09
C ILE A 245 -7.63 14.66 -5.50
N VAL A 246 -7.53 13.41 -5.92
CA VAL A 246 -6.27 12.81 -6.40
C VAL A 246 -5.78 13.50 -7.67
N ASP A 247 -6.68 13.84 -8.61
CA ASP A 247 -6.36 14.67 -9.77
C ASP A 247 -5.76 16.01 -9.33
N GLU A 248 -6.41 16.70 -8.39
CA GLU A 248 -5.91 17.98 -7.90
C GLU A 248 -4.54 17.86 -7.21
N ILE A 249 -4.33 16.83 -6.38
CA ILE A 249 -3.05 16.57 -5.71
C ILE A 249 -1.94 16.39 -6.74
N LEU A 250 -2.16 15.50 -7.71
CA LEU A 250 -1.13 15.13 -8.67
C LEU A 250 -0.81 16.28 -9.63
N VAL A 251 -1.81 17.03 -10.09
CA VAL A 251 -1.58 18.21 -10.94
C VAL A 251 -0.78 19.29 -10.21
N ARG A 252 -1.06 19.50 -8.92
CA ARG A 252 -0.48 20.60 -8.16
C ARG A 252 0.92 20.30 -7.64
N TYR A 253 1.21 19.03 -7.34
CA TYR A 253 2.42 18.63 -6.63
C TYR A 253 3.24 17.59 -7.40
N GLU A 254 3.05 17.47 -8.72
CA GLU A 254 3.75 16.51 -9.59
C GLU A 254 5.26 16.44 -9.32
N GLU A 255 5.93 17.60 -9.23
CA GLU A 255 7.38 17.68 -8.96
C GLU A 255 7.78 17.01 -7.63
N SER A 256 6.93 17.08 -6.61
CA SER A 256 7.18 16.39 -5.33
C SER A 256 7.07 14.87 -5.50
N PHE A 257 6.08 14.40 -6.27
CA PHE A 257 5.89 12.97 -6.54
C PHE A 257 7.02 12.37 -7.38
N VAL A 258 7.55 13.10 -8.37
CA VAL A 258 8.77 12.72 -9.10
C VAL A 258 9.92 12.48 -8.12
N LYS A 259 10.21 13.46 -7.26
CA LYS A 259 11.29 13.36 -6.26
C LYS A 259 11.08 12.21 -5.29
N PHE A 260 9.84 11.91 -4.89
CA PHE A 260 9.56 10.77 -4.03
C PHE A 260 9.92 9.45 -4.69
N MET A 261 9.60 9.27 -5.97
CA MET A 261 9.97 8.04 -6.68
C MET A 261 11.49 7.88 -6.80
N ASP A 262 12.21 8.96 -7.12
CA ASP A 262 13.67 8.95 -7.19
C ASP A 262 14.30 8.56 -5.84
N VAL A 263 13.71 9.04 -4.75
CA VAL A 263 14.19 8.81 -3.39
C VAL A 263 13.87 7.40 -2.87
N LEU A 264 12.71 6.86 -3.21
CA LEU A 264 12.22 5.60 -2.63
C LEU A 264 12.80 4.35 -3.30
N TYR A 265 13.56 4.49 -4.40
CA TYR A 265 14.20 3.39 -5.15
C TYR A 265 13.34 2.12 -5.13
N LEU A 266 12.11 2.24 -5.63
CA LEU A 266 11.14 1.15 -5.62
C LEU A 266 11.63 0.06 -6.58
N ASP A 267 12.50 -0.82 -6.11
CA ASP A 267 12.84 -2.07 -6.79
C ASP A 267 11.68 -3.08 -6.62
N GLU A 268 11.60 -4.06 -7.51
CA GLU A 268 10.55 -5.09 -7.51
C GLU A 268 10.52 -5.94 -6.22
N ILE A 269 11.55 -5.87 -5.37
CA ILE A 269 11.75 -6.76 -4.22
C ILE A 269 11.36 -6.09 -2.89
N ASN A 270 11.58 -4.78 -2.75
CA ASN A 270 11.47 -4.05 -1.49
C ASN A 270 10.49 -2.86 -1.55
N GLY A 271 10.02 -2.44 -2.73
CA GLY A 271 9.19 -1.24 -2.88
C GLY A 271 7.93 -1.22 -2.01
N LEU A 272 7.34 -2.38 -1.77
CA LEU A 272 6.20 -2.58 -0.86
C LEU A 272 6.49 -2.30 0.61
N GLN A 273 7.59 -2.85 1.10
CA GLN A 273 7.96 -2.71 2.49
C GLN A 273 8.29 -1.25 2.77
N THR A 274 8.95 -0.59 1.82
CA THR A 274 9.22 0.85 1.86
C THR A 274 7.91 1.65 1.89
N LEU A 275 6.97 1.37 0.98
CA LEU A 275 5.67 2.04 0.94
C LEU A 275 4.86 1.83 2.23
N TRP A 276 4.87 0.60 2.77
CA TRP A 276 4.25 0.27 4.04
C TRP A 276 4.86 1.06 5.19
N ASN A 277 6.19 1.09 5.28
CA ASN A 277 6.92 1.77 6.35
C ASN A 277 6.69 3.29 6.33
N VAL A 278 6.71 3.90 5.14
CA VAL A 278 6.40 5.32 4.97
C VAL A 278 4.97 5.61 5.40
N ALA A 279 4.00 4.80 4.97
CA ALA A 279 2.61 4.95 5.39
C ALA A 279 2.47 4.81 6.92
N ASP A 280 3.09 3.78 7.53
CA ASP A 280 3.05 3.58 8.98
C ASP A 280 3.66 4.75 9.75
N GLN A 281 4.69 5.40 9.24
CA GLN A 281 5.25 6.61 9.86
C GLN A 281 4.33 7.83 9.69
N VAL A 282 3.72 8.04 8.53
CA VAL A 282 2.76 9.14 8.30
C VAL A 282 1.54 9.02 9.22
N PHE A 283 1.11 7.79 9.50
CA PHE A 283 -0.01 7.50 10.38
C PHE A 283 0.42 7.17 11.84
N ALA A 284 1.69 7.34 12.20
CA ALA A 284 2.21 6.98 13.53
C ALA A 284 1.62 7.84 14.65
N ASP A 285 1.39 9.13 14.39
CA ASP A 285 0.79 10.07 15.36
C ASP A 285 -0.73 9.88 15.51
N PHE A 286 -1.32 8.93 14.78
CA PHE A 286 -2.76 8.71 14.79
C PHE A 286 -3.21 8.03 16.10
N LYS A 287 -3.99 8.75 16.90
CA LYS A 287 -4.62 8.20 18.11
C LYS A 287 -5.94 7.52 17.78
N GLU A 288 -6.13 6.32 18.34
CA GLU A 288 -7.37 5.59 18.18
C GLU A 288 -8.57 6.39 18.74
N GLY A 289 -9.55 6.69 17.87
CA GLY A 289 -10.76 7.45 18.24
C GLY A 289 -10.80 8.90 17.73
N GLU A 290 -9.72 9.41 17.14
CA GLU A 290 -9.72 10.71 16.45
C GLU A 290 -10.17 10.56 14.98
N ASN A 291 -10.69 11.63 14.38
CA ASN A 291 -11.06 11.60 12.97
C ASN A 291 -9.82 11.28 12.12
N PRO A 292 -9.90 10.34 11.16
CA PRO A 292 -8.81 10.12 10.23
C PRO A 292 -8.46 11.42 9.52
N ASN A 293 -7.16 11.73 9.43
CA ASN A 293 -6.73 12.85 8.62
C ASN A 293 -6.98 12.49 7.15
N TRP A 294 -8.12 12.94 6.64
CA TRP A 294 -8.55 12.65 5.28
C TRP A 294 -7.58 13.18 4.23
N GLY A 295 -6.79 14.22 4.54
CA GLY A 295 -5.70 14.70 3.70
C GLY A 295 -4.59 13.66 3.55
N HIS A 296 -4.17 13.00 4.63
CA HIS A 296 -3.19 11.90 4.56
C HIS A 296 -3.73 10.70 3.79
N VAL A 297 -5.01 10.36 4.00
CA VAL A 297 -5.66 9.27 3.26
C VAL A 297 -5.66 9.57 1.75
N CYS A 298 -6.06 10.78 1.34
CA CYS A 298 -6.05 11.17 -0.07
C CYS A 298 -4.64 11.18 -0.65
N THR A 299 -3.66 11.67 0.12
CA THR A 299 -2.25 11.72 -0.31
C THR A 299 -1.67 10.32 -0.48
N LEU A 300 -2.04 9.36 0.38
CA LEU A 300 -1.67 7.94 0.22
C LEU A 300 -2.20 7.37 -1.10
N TYR A 301 -3.50 7.57 -1.40
CA TYR A 301 -4.09 7.11 -2.66
C TYR A 301 -3.45 7.80 -3.88
N ALA A 302 -3.19 9.11 -3.80
CA ALA A 302 -2.49 9.83 -4.86
C ALA A 302 -1.07 9.29 -5.08
N PHE A 303 -0.32 9.02 -4.00
CA PHE A 303 1.01 8.46 -4.06
C PHE A 303 1.03 7.08 -4.70
N GLY A 304 0.19 6.16 -4.23
CA GLY A 304 0.10 4.83 -4.84
C GLY A 304 -0.33 4.88 -6.31
N ALA A 305 -1.28 5.74 -6.67
CA ALA A 305 -1.69 5.89 -8.07
C ALA A 305 -0.57 6.43 -8.96
N TYR A 306 0.25 7.36 -8.44
CA TYR A 306 1.43 7.86 -9.13
C TYR A 306 2.48 6.78 -9.33
N VAL A 307 2.81 6.03 -8.27
CA VAL A 307 3.75 4.90 -8.33
C VAL A 307 3.30 3.86 -9.35
N ALA A 308 2.03 3.46 -9.31
CA ALA A 308 1.48 2.49 -10.26
C ALA A 308 1.62 2.97 -11.71
N LYS A 309 1.30 4.24 -11.97
CA LYS A 309 1.36 4.83 -13.32
C LYS A 309 2.77 4.94 -13.88
N HIS A 310 3.78 5.15 -13.04
CA HIS A 310 5.15 5.43 -13.47
C HIS A 310 6.15 4.30 -13.14
N SER A 311 5.65 3.11 -12.82
CA SER A 311 6.43 1.99 -12.29
C SER A 311 7.39 1.34 -13.31
N PHE A 312 7.09 1.34 -14.61
CA PHE A 312 7.94 0.71 -15.62
C PHE A 312 8.25 1.67 -16.78
N ASN A 313 9.46 2.25 -16.80
CA ASN A 313 9.91 3.20 -17.83
C ASN A 313 8.94 4.38 -18.07
N GLY A 314 8.18 4.77 -17.04
CA GLY A 314 7.18 5.85 -17.13
C GLY A 314 5.82 5.41 -17.69
N GLU A 315 5.62 4.12 -17.96
CA GLU A 315 4.34 3.52 -18.32
C GLU A 315 3.77 2.66 -17.18
N ALA A 316 2.44 2.51 -17.19
CA ALA A 316 1.73 1.74 -16.18
C ALA A 316 1.81 0.24 -16.50
N ASP A 317 2.37 -0.55 -15.60
CA ASP A 317 2.28 -2.01 -15.67
C ASP A 317 0.97 -2.50 -15.01
N PRO A 318 0.15 -3.30 -15.72
CA PRO A 318 -1.11 -3.80 -15.16
C PRO A 318 -0.95 -4.64 -13.90
N GLN A 319 0.15 -5.39 -13.74
CA GLN A 319 0.35 -6.21 -12.55
C GLN A 319 0.66 -5.33 -11.35
N MET A 320 1.58 -4.37 -11.50
CA MET A 320 1.89 -3.36 -10.49
C MET A 320 0.67 -2.51 -10.14
N ALA A 321 -0.15 -2.13 -11.13
CA ALA A 321 -1.37 -1.37 -10.90
C ALA A 321 -2.38 -2.13 -10.01
N ASN A 322 -2.67 -3.39 -10.35
CA ASN A 322 -3.53 -4.24 -9.50
C ASN A 322 -2.94 -4.39 -8.10
N PHE A 323 -1.63 -4.65 -8.07
CA PHE A 323 -0.90 -4.90 -6.85
C PHE A 323 -0.90 -3.69 -5.88
N VAL A 324 -0.66 -2.48 -6.40
CA VAL A 324 -0.72 -1.23 -5.61
C VAL A 324 -2.16 -0.93 -5.19
N GLY A 325 -3.15 -1.20 -6.04
CA GLY A 325 -4.57 -1.05 -5.70
C GLY A 325 -4.98 -1.91 -4.49
N ASP A 326 -4.56 -3.18 -4.51
CA ASP A 326 -4.80 -4.13 -3.40
C ASP A 326 -4.08 -3.69 -2.13
N PHE A 327 -2.83 -3.23 -2.23
CA PHE A 327 -2.07 -2.69 -1.11
C PHE A 327 -2.80 -1.51 -0.44
N LEU A 328 -3.19 -0.50 -1.22
CA LEU A 328 -3.84 0.71 -0.70
C LEU A 328 -5.14 0.36 0.03
N GLY A 329 -5.95 -0.49 -0.62
CA GLY A 329 -7.19 -0.99 -0.08
C GLY A 329 -7.00 -1.76 1.23
N TYR A 330 -6.04 -2.68 1.23
CA TYR A 330 -5.70 -3.49 2.41
C TYR A 330 -5.19 -2.62 3.55
N TYR A 331 -4.23 -1.73 3.30
CA TYR A 331 -3.64 -0.85 4.31
C TYR A 331 -4.70 0.01 5.00
N VAL A 332 -5.51 0.74 4.22
CA VAL A 332 -6.56 1.62 4.77
C VAL A 332 -7.61 0.79 5.51
N SER A 333 -8.02 -0.36 4.97
CA SER A 333 -8.97 -1.25 5.65
C SER A 333 -8.44 -1.74 7.00
N LYS A 334 -7.16 -2.14 7.06
CA LYS A 334 -6.56 -2.77 8.22
C LYS A 334 -6.16 -1.79 9.31
N LYS A 335 -5.54 -0.66 8.92
CA LYS A 335 -4.98 0.32 9.85
C LYS A 335 -5.99 1.40 10.24
N LEU A 336 -6.84 1.82 9.31
CA LEU A 336 -7.76 2.94 9.51
C LEU A 336 -9.22 2.50 9.59
N GLY A 337 -9.57 1.28 9.18
CA GLY A 337 -10.96 0.82 9.09
C GLY A 337 -11.75 0.98 10.38
N ALA A 338 -11.19 0.54 11.52
CA ALA A 338 -11.84 0.69 12.82
C ALA A 338 -12.14 2.15 13.17
N THR A 339 -11.21 3.05 12.88
CA THR A 339 -11.38 4.48 13.18
C THR A 339 -12.32 5.15 12.20
N ILE A 340 -12.27 4.80 10.91
CA ILE A 340 -13.22 5.27 9.90
C ILE A 340 -14.64 4.88 10.32
N VAL A 341 -14.87 3.63 10.76
CA VAL A 341 -16.18 3.19 11.28
C VAL A 341 -16.61 4.04 12.48
N LYS A 342 -15.73 4.20 13.48
CA LYS A 342 -16.02 4.96 14.71
C LYS A 342 -16.36 6.44 14.43
N THR A 343 -15.84 7.00 13.35
CA THR A 343 -15.94 8.44 13.04
C THR A 343 -17.02 8.77 12.01
N GLY A 344 -17.90 7.82 11.68
CA GLY A 344 -19.04 8.03 10.78
C GLY A 344 -18.87 7.47 9.36
N GLY A 345 -17.86 6.61 9.16
CA GLY A 345 -17.60 5.91 7.91
C GLY A 345 -17.07 6.82 6.80
N TRP A 346 -17.11 6.33 5.57
CA TRP A 346 -16.74 7.11 4.38
C TRP A 346 -17.67 8.31 4.11
N ASN A 347 -18.83 8.40 4.79
CA ASN A 347 -19.66 9.61 4.78
C ASN A 347 -18.97 10.79 5.46
N ALA A 348 -18.12 10.55 6.47
CA ALA A 348 -17.34 11.60 7.12
C ALA A 348 -16.29 12.19 6.17
N PHE A 349 -15.76 11.39 5.24
CA PHE A 349 -14.87 11.85 4.17
C PHE A 349 -15.57 12.86 3.24
N LEU A 350 -16.76 12.54 2.75
CA LEU A 350 -17.53 13.48 1.92
C LEU A 350 -17.82 14.77 2.68
N GLN A 351 -18.32 14.66 3.92
CA GLN A 351 -18.59 15.83 4.75
C GLN A 351 -17.35 16.69 5.02
N HIS A 352 -16.18 16.07 5.19
CA HIS A 352 -14.92 16.80 5.39
C HIS A 352 -14.61 17.70 4.20
N PHE A 353 -14.73 17.17 2.98
CA PHE A 353 -14.43 17.89 1.76
C PHE A 353 -15.57 18.76 1.21
N ASP A 354 -16.82 18.51 1.63
CA ASP A 354 -17.95 19.39 1.32
C ASP A 354 -17.93 20.64 2.21
N ARG A 355 -17.56 20.49 3.49
CA ARG A 355 -17.42 21.63 4.43
C ARG A 355 -16.20 22.50 4.15
N THR A 356 -15.18 21.94 3.51
CA THR A 356 -13.93 22.64 3.18
C THR A 356 -13.88 23.12 1.73
N ALA A 357 -14.89 22.79 0.90
CA ALA A 357 -15.10 23.28 -0.46
C ALA A 357 -15.40 24.80 -0.54
N SER A 358 -15.03 25.59 0.47
CA SER A 358 -15.09 27.04 0.37
C SER A 358 -14.09 27.54 -0.69
N PRO A 359 -14.37 28.68 -1.35
CA PRO A 359 -13.47 29.31 -2.32
C PRO A 359 -12.07 29.64 -1.77
N ASP A 360 -11.87 29.50 -0.47
CA ASP A 360 -10.73 30.00 0.30
C ASP A 360 -9.55 29.00 0.36
N GLY A 361 -9.61 27.89 -0.39
CA GLY A 361 -8.50 26.94 -0.53
C GLY A 361 -8.21 26.06 0.70
N ARG A 362 -9.09 26.04 1.71
CA ARG A 362 -8.88 25.30 2.97
C ARG A 362 -8.74 23.79 2.78
N SER A 363 -9.52 23.17 1.89
CA SER A 363 -9.36 21.74 1.56
C SER A 363 -7.93 21.43 1.12
N MET A 364 -7.35 22.28 0.27
CA MET A 364 -6.03 22.01 -0.28
C MET A 364 -4.87 22.62 0.52
N MET A 365 -5.12 23.50 1.48
CA MET A 365 -4.20 23.77 2.59
C MET A 365 -4.02 22.53 3.47
N LEU A 366 -5.11 21.80 3.78
CA LEU A 366 -5.02 20.55 4.56
C LEU A 366 -4.28 19.45 3.79
N ILE A 367 -4.56 19.32 2.48
CA ILE A 367 -3.81 18.43 1.59
C ILE A 367 -2.34 18.84 1.49
N PHE A 368 -2.02 20.13 1.42
CA PHE A 368 -0.64 20.62 1.42
C PHE A 368 0.10 20.25 2.71
N MET A 369 -0.52 20.48 3.88
CA MET A 369 0.06 20.10 5.16
C MET A 369 0.30 18.59 5.23
N SER A 370 -0.66 17.81 4.72
CA SER A 370 -0.51 16.36 4.60
C SER A 370 0.67 15.99 3.72
N LEU A 371 0.79 16.57 2.53
CA LEU A 371 1.92 16.31 1.65
C LEU A 371 3.26 16.69 2.30
N ALA A 372 3.33 17.80 3.04
CA ALA A 372 4.54 18.22 3.75
C ALA A 372 4.99 17.18 4.79
N VAL A 373 4.04 16.56 5.51
CA VAL A 373 4.33 15.43 6.40
C VAL A 373 4.89 14.25 5.60
N TRP A 374 4.25 13.88 4.49
CA TRP A 374 4.74 12.82 3.60
C TRP A 374 6.17 13.10 3.09
N VAL A 375 6.45 14.32 2.61
CA VAL A 375 7.80 14.75 2.18
C VAL A 375 8.81 14.53 3.31
N SER A 376 8.50 15.05 4.50
CA SER A 376 9.38 14.96 5.66
C SER A 376 9.66 13.51 6.01
N THR A 377 8.62 12.68 6.13
CA THR A 377 8.72 11.27 6.46
C THR A 377 9.59 10.49 5.46
N ILE A 378 9.40 10.73 4.15
CA ILE A 378 10.18 10.08 3.10
C ILE A 378 11.66 10.50 3.19
N ILE A 379 11.96 11.79 3.40
CA ILE A 379 13.34 12.30 3.52
C ILE A 379 14.06 11.72 4.76
N PHE A 380 13.38 11.66 5.90
CA PHE A 380 13.97 11.14 7.15
C PHE A 380 14.05 9.61 7.21
N SER A 381 13.30 8.89 6.35
CA SER A 381 13.36 7.43 6.26
C SER A 381 14.56 6.90 5.47
N LEU A 382 15.38 7.77 4.88
CA LEU A 382 16.55 7.35 4.10
C LEU A 382 17.71 6.91 5.00
N PRO A 383 18.31 5.72 4.76
CA PRO A 383 19.51 5.30 5.48
C PRO A 383 20.68 6.23 5.14
N GLY A 384 21.09 7.06 6.11
CA GLY A 384 22.18 8.02 5.97
C GLY A 384 21.92 9.44 6.51
N ASN A 385 20.68 9.76 6.90
CA ASN A 385 20.31 11.05 7.51
C ASN A 385 20.10 10.95 9.03
N GLU A 386 21.02 10.31 9.75
CA GLU A 386 21.13 10.48 11.19
C GLU A 386 22.01 11.70 11.47
N PHE A 387 21.42 12.79 11.96
CA PHE A 387 22.13 13.91 12.59
C PHE A 387 22.23 13.70 14.10
#